data_AF-A0A3D4LIQ8-F1
#
_entry.id   AF-A0A3D4LIQ8-F1
#
_cell.length_a   1.000
_cell.length_b   1.000
_cell.length_c   1.000
_cell.angle_alpha   90.00
_cell.angle_beta   90.00
_cell.angle_gamma   90.00
#
_symmetry.space_group_name_H-M   'P 1'
#
loop_
_entity.id
_entity.type
_entity.pdbx_description
1 polymer ?
#
loop_
_entity_poly.entity_id
_entity_poly.type
_entity_poly.pdbx_seq_one_letter_code
_entity_poly.pdbx_strand_id
1 'polypeptide(L)'
;KTSRITFEYRFVPAIMRAKQMIDEGKIGKIIHFNFKYYGSEFIDPNRPISWQSTKEKSGGGVLYALGTHAIDLIHYLIGDIDEVYADKRTHFKKRPLSGTDKIIDVGIEDILNIQLYSGEIMGTLLLSQVAAGSGIDLT
;
A
#
# COMPACT_ATOMS: atom_id res chain seq x y z
N LYS A 1 -1.75 30.40 6.34
CA LYS A 1 -2.73 29.32 6.07
C LYS A 1 -1.98 27.99 6.18
N THR A 2 -2.43 27.06 7.01
CA THR A 2 -1.77 25.74 7.19
C THR A 2 -2.48 24.71 6.33
N SER A 3 -1.73 23.90 5.58
CA SER A 3 -2.25 22.77 4.79
C SER A 3 -1.74 21.46 5.39
N ARG A 4 -2.57 20.41 5.38
CA ARG A 4 -2.25 19.08 5.89
C ARG A 4 -2.82 18.01 4.95
N ILE A 5 -2.15 16.85 4.89
CA ILE A 5 -2.62 15.64 4.19
C ILE A 5 -2.98 14.62 5.27
N THR A 6 -4.07 13.88 5.06
CA THR A 6 -4.57 12.89 6.02
C THR A 6 -3.78 11.59 5.90
N PHE A 7 -2.70 11.47 6.67
CA PHE A 7 -2.02 10.21 6.95
C PHE A 7 -2.20 9.83 8.41
N GLU A 8 -3.34 9.22 8.70
CA GLU A 8 -3.83 8.93 10.04
C GLU A 8 -2.99 7.87 10.78
N TYR A 9 -2.34 6.97 10.05
CA TYR A 9 -1.56 5.89 10.69
C TYR A 9 -0.37 6.38 11.51
N ARG A 10 0.15 7.58 11.23
CA ARG A 10 1.17 8.23 12.08
C ARG A 10 0.70 8.44 13.51
N PHE A 11 -0.61 8.51 13.72
CA PHE A 11 -1.25 8.79 15.01
C PHE A 11 -1.77 7.53 15.72
N VAL A 12 -1.53 6.34 15.17
CA VAL A 12 -1.79 5.08 15.88
C VAL A 12 -0.83 5.01 17.08
N PRO A 13 -1.29 4.76 18.32
CA PRO A 13 -0.44 4.79 19.51
C PRO A 13 0.80 3.89 19.42
N ALA A 14 0.67 2.72 18.79
CA ALA A 14 1.80 1.80 18.58
C ALA A 14 2.87 2.39 17.63
N ILE A 15 2.45 3.09 16.57
CA ILE A 15 3.35 3.75 15.62
C ILE A 15 4.03 4.95 16.27
N MET A 16 3.28 5.77 17.01
CA MET A 16 3.86 6.89 17.77
C MET A 16 4.89 6.40 18.77
N ARG A 17 4.61 5.28 19.46
CA ARG A 17 5.54 4.67 20.40
C ARG A 17 6.78 4.12 19.71
N ALA A 18 6.64 3.47 18.56
CA ALA A 18 7.77 3.01 17.76
C ALA A 18 8.66 4.18 17.33
N LYS A 19 8.07 5.27 16.83
CA LYS A 19 8.80 6.49 16.48
C LYS A 19 9.57 7.05 17.66
N GLN A 20 8.94 7.16 18.83
CA GLN A 20 9.60 7.63 20.05
C GLN A 20 10.81 6.76 20.41
N MET A 21 10.68 5.43 20.31
CA MET A 21 11.79 4.52 20.63
C MET A 21 12.96 4.64 19.63
N ILE A 22 12.65 4.90 18.35
CA ILE A 22 13.65 5.18 17.32
C ILE A 22 14.36 6.50 17.63
N ASP A 23 13.62 7.56 17.92
CA ASP A 23 14.16 8.90 18.21
C ASP A 23 15.01 8.93 19.49
N GLU A 24 14.63 8.14 20.50
CA GLU A 24 15.39 7.95 21.73
C GLU A 24 16.62 7.03 21.56
N GLY A 25 16.84 6.45 20.37
CA GLY A 25 17.95 5.54 20.08
C GLY A 25 17.85 4.18 20.77
N LYS A 26 16.68 3.80 21.29
CA LYS A 26 16.50 2.58 22.11
C LYS A 26 16.71 1.28 21.37
N ILE A 27 16.63 1.31 20.04
CA ILE A 27 16.83 0.14 19.17
C ILE A 27 18.12 0.21 18.34
N GLY A 28 18.97 1.21 18.60
CA GLY A 28 20.18 1.47 17.81
C GLY A 28 19.90 2.04 16.42
N LYS A 29 20.89 1.93 15.51
CA LYS A 29 20.75 2.33 14.10
C LYS A 29 19.89 1.32 13.37
N ILE A 30 18.84 1.78 12.69
CA ILE A 30 18.06 0.94 11.78
C ILE A 30 18.95 0.57 10.59
N ILE A 31 19.04 -0.72 10.28
CA ILE A 31 19.78 -1.24 9.11
C ILE A 31 18.87 -1.99 8.13
N HIS A 32 17.64 -2.33 8.54
CA HIS A 32 16.68 -3.04 7.73
C HIS A 32 15.24 -2.75 8.17
N PHE A 33 14.29 -2.82 7.22
CA PHE A 33 12.86 -2.78 7.53
C PHE A 33 12.04 -3.68 6.58
N ASN A 34 10.90 -4.17 7.08
CA ASN A 34 9.90 -4.89 6.29
C ASN A 34 8.50 -4.32 6.58
N PHE A 35 7.83 -3.85 5.54
CA PHE A 35 6.45 -3.39 5.61
C PHE A 35 5.57 -4.28 4.73
N LYS A 36 4.38 -4.55 5.25
CA LYS A 36 3.33 -5.30 4.55
C LYS A 36 2.02 -4.56 4.77
N TYR A 37 1.29 -4.30 3.70
CA TYR A 37 -0.07 -3.79 3.79
C TYR A 37 -0.98 -4.63 2.90
N TYR A 38 -1.85 -5.38 3.58
CA TYR A 38 -2.79 -6.30 2.98
C TYR A 38 -4.23 -5.82 3.15
N GLY A 39 -4.95 -5.86 2.05
CA GLY A 39 -6.40 -5.78 1.97
C GLY A 39 -6.92 -6.91 1.08
N SER A 40 -8.23 -7.11 1.12
CA SER A 40 -8.95 -8.13 0.36
C SER A 40 -10.15 -7.57 -0.39
N GLU A 41 -10.27 -6.25 -0.49
CA GLU A 41 -11.41 -5.54 -1.08
C GLU A 41 -11.59 -5.84 -2.59
N PHE A 42 -10.54 -6.35 -3.24
CA PHE A 42 -10.54 -6.70 -4.67
C PHE A 42 -10.42 -8.21 -4.91
N ILE A 43 -10.53 -9.05 -3.88
CA ILE A 43 -10.30 -10.50 -4.02
C ILE A 43 -11.36 -11.22 -4.85
N ASP A 44 -12.61 -10.73 -4.83
CA ASP A 44 -13.69 -11.32 -5.62
C ASP A 44 -13.54 -10.93 -7.11
N PRO A 45 -13.34 -11.88 -8.04
CA PRO A 45 -13.29 -11.59 -9.48
C PRO A 45 -14.60 -11.00 -10.03
N ASN A 46 -15.74 -11.28 -9.39
CA ASN A 46 -17.05 -10.83 -9.84
C ASN A 46 -17.42 -9.45 -9.31
N ARG A 47 -16.62 -8.87 -8.41
CA ARG A 47 -16.82 -7.49 -7.96
C ARG A 47 -16.87 -6.55 -9.18
N PRO A 48 -17.95 -5.76 -9.34
CA PRO A 48 -18.09 -4.87 -10.47
C PRO A 48 -16.94 -3.88 -10.62
N ILE A 49 -16.62 -3.51 -11.85
CA ILE A 49 -15.67 -2.44 -12.15
C ILE A 49 -16.10 -1.15 -11.45
N SER A 50 -15.15 -0.49 -10.81
CA SER A 50 -15.36 0.77 -10.10
C SER A 50 -14.33 1.81 -10.53
N TRP A 51 -14.49 3.06 -10.10
CA TRP A 51 -13.52 4.11 -10.39
C TRP A 51 -12.11 3.78 -9.86
N GLN A 52 -12.02 3.02 -8.76
CA GLN A 52 -10.74 2.56 -8.21
C GLN A 52 -10.02 1.56 -9.12
N SER A 53 -10.74 0.89 -10.04
CA SER A 53 -10.18 -0.16 -10.90
C SER A 53 -9.57 0.37 -12.20
N THR A 54 -9.63 1.68 -12.44
CA THR A 54 -9.20 2.33 -13.68
C THR A 54 -8.15 3.39 -13.38
N LYS A 55 -6.96 3.26 -13.97
CA LYS A 55 -5.83 4.15 -13.74
C LYS A 55 -6.15 5.61 -14.03
N GLU A 56 -6.99 5.87 -15.04
CA GLU A 56 -7.39 7.21 -15.46
C GLU A 56 -8.14 7.97 -14.37
N LYS A 57 -8.85 7.25 -13.49
CA LYS A 57 -9.64 7.85 -12.40
C LYS A 57 -8.93 7.78 -11.06
N SER A 58 -8.24 6.68 -10.75
CA SER A 58 -7.61 6.44 -9.45
C SER A 58 -6.13 6.81 -9.38
N GLY A 59 -5.45 6.96 -10.53
CA GLY A 59 -4.01 7.12 -10.62
C GLY A 59 -3.23 5.79 -10.58
N GLY A 60 -3.78 4.76 -9.94
CA GLY A 60 -3.20 3.41 -9.86
C GLY A 60 -4.03 2.48 -8.98
N GLY A 61 -3.46 1.34 -8.61
CA GLY A 61 -4.13 0.30 -7.83
C GLY A 61 -3.74 0.33 -6.37
N VAL A 62 -3.27 -0.83 -5.87
CA VAL A 62 -2.91 -1.00 -4.47
C VAL A 62 -1.86 0.02 -3.99
N LEU A 63 -0.98 0.50 -4.88
CA LEU A 63 -0.01 1.55 -4.54
C LEU A 63 -0.70 2.85 -4.11
N TYR A 64 -1.75 3.26 -4.80
CA TYR A 64 -2.46 4.50 -4.50
C TYR A 64 -3.42 4.32 -3.32
N ALA A 65 -4.10 3.17 -3.26
CA ALA A 65 -5.11 2.89 -2.24
C ALA A 65 -4.49 2.61 -0.86
N LEU A 66 -3.45 1.79 -0.78
CA LEU A 66 -2.81 1.36 0.47
C LEU A 66 -1.36 1.82 0.56
N GLY A 67 -0.65 1.80 -0.57
CA GLY A 67 0.78 2.08 -0.63
C GLY A 67 1.18 3.48 -0.19
N THR A 68 0.35 4.49 -0.44
CA THR A 68 0.60 5.87 -0.02
C THR A 68 0.75 5.98 1.50
N HIS A 69 -0.12 5.31 2.26
CA HIS A 69 -0.05 5.22 3.72
C HIS A 69 1.18 4.44 4.20
N ALA A 70 1.53 3.34 3.52
CA ALA A 70 2.73 2.56 3.87
C ALA A 70 4.02 3.36 3.62
N ILE A 71 4.11 4.04 2.48
CA ILE A 71 5.23 4.90 2.11
C ILE A 71 5.35 6.06 3.10
N ASP A 72 4.22 6.68 3.47
CA ASP A 72 4.18 7.72 4.49
C ASP A 72 4.78 7.26 5.82
N LEU A 73 4.42 6.07 6.30
CA LEU A 73 4.97 5.49 7.52
C LEU A 73 6.46 5.16 7.40
N ILE A 74 6.90 4.71 6.22
CA ILE A 74 8.32 4.44 5.95
C ILE A 74 9.11 5.76 6.05
N HIS A 75 8.65 6.85 5.43
CA HIS A 75 9.28 8.16 5.61
C HIS A 75 9.27 8.63 7.07
N TYR A 76 8.15 8.41 7.78
CA TYR A 76 8.00 8.83 9.17
C TYR A 76 8.94 8.10 10.13
N LEU A 77 9.13 6.79 9.94
CA LEU A 77 9.89 5.92 10.85
C LEU A 77 11.35 5.73 10.43
N ILE A 78 11.62 5.67 9.13
CA ILE A 78 12.94 5.31 8.58
C ILE A 78 13.67 6.55 8.07
N GLY A 79 13.00 7.37 7.26
CA GLY A 79 13.58 8.53 6.60
C GLY A 79 13.34 8.52 5.10
N ASP A 80 14.03 9.42 4.38
CA ASP A 80 13.84 9.58 2.94
C ASP A 80 14.37 8.39 2.14
N ILE A 81 13.66 8.02 1.09
CA ILE A 81 13.99 6.91 0.21
C ILE A 81 14.70 7.45 -1.03
N ASP A 82 15.88 6.91 -1.32
CA ASP A 82 16.74 7.34 -2.43
C ASP A 82 16.59 6.44 -3.66
N GLU A 83 16.35 5.14 -3.47
CA GLU A 83 16.26 4.16 -4.55
C GLU A 83 15.13 3.15 -4.36
N VAL A 84 14.54 2.72 -5.49
CA VAL A 84 13.44 1.77 -5.52
C VAL A 84 13.59 0.75 -6.65
N TYR A 85 13.25 -0.50 -6.37
CA TYR A 85 13.07 -1.55 -7.38
C TYR A 85 11.74 -2.23 -7.13
N ALA A 86 10.90 -2.38 -8.15
CA ALA A 86 9.55 -2.92 -7.96
C ALA A 86 9.13 -3.89 -9.07
N ASP A 87 8.39 -4.94 -8.68
CA ASP A 87 7.60 -5.77 -9.58
C ASP A 87 6.12 -5.66 -9.22
N LYS A 88 5.25 -5.62 -10.23
CA LYS A 88 3.82 -5.43 -10.06
C LYS A 88 3.01 -6.46 -10.81
N ARG A 89 1.86 -6.84 -10.26
CA ARG A 89 0.94 -7.81 -10.87
C ARG A 89 -0.48 -7.30 -10.85
N THR A 90 -1.15 -7.42 -11.99
CA THR A 90 -2.61 -7.36 -12.10
C THR A 90 -3.10 -8.80 -12.24
N HIS A 91 -3.70 -9.31 -11.17
CA HIS A 91 -4.20 -10.68 -11.12
C HIS A 91 -5.60 -10.75 -11.76
N PHE A 92 -6.51 -9.86 -11.35
CA PHE A 92 -7.86 -9.78 -11.90
C PHE A 92 -7.91 -8.75 -13.03
N LYS A 93 -7.62 -9.21 -14.25
CA LYS A 93 -7.51 -8.34 -15.44
C LYS A 93 -8.85 -7.84 -15.98
N LYS A 94 -9.96 -8.42 -15.54
CA LYS A 94 -11.31 -8.20 -16.09
C LYS A 94 -12.35 -8.22 -14.99
N ARG A 95 -13.32 -7.31 -15.05
CA ARG A 95 -14.44 -7.22 -14.08
C ARG A 95 -15.75 -6.87 -14.78
N PRO A 96 -16.91 -7.33 -14.25
CA PRO A 96 -18.21 -7.02 -14.84
C PRO A 96 -18.57 -5.54 -14.63
N LEU A 97 -19.29 -4.96 -15.59
CA LEU A 97 -19.92 -3.65 -15.43
C LEU A 97 -21.32 -3.82 -14.87
N SER A 98 -21.57 -3.23 -13.69
CA SER A 98 -22.84 -3.33 -12.98
C SER A 98 -24.05 -3.02 -13.87
N GLY A 99 -25.06 -3.89 -13.86
CA GLY A 99 -26.29 -3.72 -14.63
C GLY A 99 -26.17 -4.03 -16.13
N THR A 100 -25.07 -4.66 -16.57
CA THR A 100 -24.85 -5.04 -17.96
C THR A 100 -24.11 -6.38 -18.05
N ASP A 101 -24.15 -7.03 -19.22
CA ASP A 101 -23.34 -8.22 -19.51
C ASP A 101 -21.91 -7.89 -19.96
N LYS A 102 -21.49 -6.62 -19.85
CA LYS A 102 -20.18 -6.18 -20.32
C LYS A 102 -19.10 -6.51 -19.29
N ILE A 103 -17.96 -6.97 -19.78
CA ILE A 103 -16.74 -7.16 -19.02
C ILE A 103 -15.73 -6.09 -19.43
N ILE A 104 -15.15 -5.41 -18.44
CA ILE A 104 -14.23 -4.28 -18.62
C ILE A 104 -12.83 -4.68 -18.14
N ASP A 105 -11.81 -4.28 -18.89
CA ASP A 105 -10.42 -4.49 -18.51
C ASP A 105 -10.04 -3.62 -17.30
N VAL A 106 -9.27 -4.21 -16.38
CA VAL A 106 -8.75 -3.54 -15.19
C VAL A 106 -7.37 -2.96 -15.50
N GLY A 107 -7.20 -1.66 -15.24
CA GLY A 107 -6.00 -0.90 -15.61
C GLY A 107 -4.98 -0.71 -14.47
N ILE A 108 -5.14 -1.43 -13.36
CA ILE A 108 -4.40 -1.19 -12.11
C ILE A 108 -3.68 -2.45 -11.60
N GLU A 109 -2.64 -2.27 -10.79
CA GLU A 109 -1.98 -3.37 -10.08
C GLU A 109 -2.72 -3.80 -8.81
N ASP A 110 -2.83 -5.11 -8.61
CA ASP A 110 -3.41 -5.73 -7.40
C ASP A 110 -2.35 -6.01 -6.34
N ILE A 111 -1.12 -6.34 -6.79
CA ILE A 111 0.00 -6.69 -5.94
C ILE A 111 1.22 -5.90 -6.39
N LEU A 112 1.96 -5.36 -5.44
CA LEU A 112 3.21 -4.65 -5.69
C LEU A 112 4.26 -5.08 -4.66
N ASN A 113 5.39 -5.58 -5.13
CA ASN A 113 6.55 -5.92 -4.30
C ASN A 113 7.67 -4.92 -4.59
N ILE A 114 8.15 -4.23 -3.56
CA ILE A 114 9.09 -3.12 -3.68
C ILE A 114 10.28 -3.34 -2.75
N GLN A 115 11.49 -3.21 -3.28
CA GLN A 115 12.71 -3.00 -2.51
C GLN A 115 13.02 -1.51 -2.46
N LEU A 116 13.34 -1.01 -1.28
CA LEU A 116 13.51 0.41 -0.96
C LEU A 116 14.87 0.61 -0.28
N TYR A 117 15.55 1.71 -0.58
CA TYR A 117 16.82 2.08 0.04
C TYR A 117 16.76 3.50 0.61
N SER A 118 17.25 3.67 1.84
CA SER A 118 17.46 4.97 2.51
C SER A 118 18.91 5.03 2.97
N GLY A 119 19.78 5.64 2.16
CA GLY A 119 21.22 5.46 2.25
C GLY A 119 21.62 3.97 2.28
N GLU A 120 22.23 3.54 3.38
CA GLU A 120 22.65 2.13 3.57
C GLU A 120 21.52 1.19 4.04
N ILE A 121 20.35 1.74 4.40
CA ILE A 121 19.24 0.95 4.94
C ILE A 121 18.49 0.31 3.78
N MET A 122 18.49 -1.02 3.73
CA MET A 122 17.70 -1.77 2.75
C MET A 122 16.39 -2.23 3.39
N GLY A 123 15.26 -2.01 2.71
CA GLY A 123 13.97 -2.50 3.17
C GLY A 123 13.09 -3.05 2.06
N THR A 124 11.97 -3.62 2.47
CA THR A 124 10.96 -4.18 1.56
C THR A 124 9.57 -3.70 1.92
N LEU A 125 8.75 -3.44 0.90
CA LEU A 125 7.33 -3.13 1.00
C LEU A 125 6.55 -4.07 0.09
N LEU A 126 5.66 -4.86 0.69
CA LEU A 126 4.73 -5.72 -0.05
C LEU A 126 3.30 -5.23 0.15
N LEU A 127 2.64 -4.90 -0.95
CA LEU A 127 1.27 -4.43 -1.00
C LEU A 127 0.40 -5.47 -1.72
N SER A 128 -0.79 -5.75 -1.19
CA SER A 128 -1.79 -6.57 -1.86
C SER A 128 -3.19 -6.13 -1.47
N GLN A 129 -4.08 -5.92 -2.44
CA GLN A 129 -5.53 -5.72 -2.23
C GLN A 129 -6.35 -6.99 -2.49
N VAL A 130 -5.65 -8.12 -2.69
CA VAL A 130 -6.20 -9.45 -2.99
C VAL A 130 -5.65 -10.50 -2.02
N ALA A 131 -5.23 -10.07 -0.82
CA ALA A 131 -4.66 -10.95 0.19
C ALA A 131 -5.77 -11.65 0.99
N ALA A 132 -6.04 -12.91 0.67
CA ALA A 132 -7.01 -13.73 1.41
C ALA A 132 -6.68 -13.77 2.91
N GLY A 133 -7.71 -13.71 3.76
CA GLY A 133 -7.60 -13.75 5.21
C GLY A 133 -7.16 -12.43 5.85
N SER A 134 -7.07 -11.32 5.10
CA SER A 134 -6.74 -10.01 5.66
C SER A 134 -7.90 -9.37 6.45
N GLY A 135 -9.06 -10.03 6.53
CA GLY A 135 -10.11 -9.73 7.51
C GLY A 135 -11.40 -9.13 6.95
N ILE A 136 -11.40 -8.72 5.68
CA ILE A 136 -12.54 -8.09 4.99
C ILE A 136 -13.27 -9.05 4.03
N ASP A 137 -12.70 -10.23 3.80
CA ASP A 137 -13.16 -11.26 2.87
C ASP A 137 -14.00 -12.36 3.53
N LEU A 138 -14.24 -12.26 4.85
CA LEU A 138 -15.02 -13.21 5.65
C LEU A 138 -16.42 -12.69 6.03
N THR A 139 -16.86 -11.58 5.44
CA THR A 139 -18.19 -10.97 5.62
C THR A 139 -18.83 -10.71 4.28
#